data_AF-A0A535H0G6-F1
#
_entry.id   AF-A0A535H0G6-F1
#
_cell.length_a   1.000
_cell.length_b   1.000
_cell.length_c   1.000
_cell.angle_alpha   90.00
_cell.angle_beta   90.00
_cell.angle_gamma   90.00
#
_symmetry.space_group_name_H-M   'P 1'
#
loop_
_entity.id
_entity.type
_entity.pdbx_description
1 polymer ?
#
loop_
_entity_poly.entity_id
_entity_poly.type
_entity_poly.pdbx_seq_one_letter_code
_entity_poly.pdbx_strand_id
1 'polypeptide(L)'
;MRTWKELTAIALEGTAKSAAGAEAERRLLNEAGWHMLRQLAGRRPAKFTVAEERQAPQEAQPLVSRAAALRLEEILRTDDREHVDEWLELAAAAGKRVPPSLLPPLLEQAAVRSDLRAPTLHVGGGRVSWLAHQNEEWAFADIADPLEAFHSGVRAARVAALAELRSHDPAAALATLAEGWQKEGGDDRAALIPVLAVGLGPADEGFLTMASNDGRKEVRAGARDLLARLPESALIARMIQRADACFRFRRGVLGGKLEVNPPAECDAGMVADGIEPKAPKGVGERAYWMRQVLALVPPSHWPPDYFNAGVKSDWAEALLIGWSEAAVRFQDAKWCALLIEHFMDVRNRQPQRQLPSLQELIRAMPRPAIEAAIVDQLRRSPAHALDLALRRTERLSPHISAALMGQLERALTVRDATYQQQWIYTMTGYLKTRLDPSILPQVVALADRSAQAANEWASQALQRLAATLEYRAAMAREILS
;
A
#
# COMPACT_ATOMS: atom_id res chain seq x y z
N MET A 1 -6.51 -60.13 -13.21
CA MET A 1 -5.64 -58.94 -13.29
C MET A 1 -5.21 -58.59 -11.90
N ARG A 2 -3.93 -58.28 -11.71
CA ARG A 2 -3.41 -57.81 -10.43
C ARG A 2 -4.06 -56.49 -10.02
N THR A 3 -4.20 -56.27 -8.73
CA THR A 3 -4.69 -55.00 -8.18
C THR A 3 -3.61 -53.91 -8.30
N TRP A 4 -4.00 -52.63 -8.27
CA TRP A 4 -3.03 -51.52 -8.28
C TRP A 4 -1.98 -51.66 -7.18
N LYS A 5 -2.39 -52.10 -5.98
CA LYS A 5 -1.51 -52.31 -4.82
C LYS A 5 -0.47 -53.40 -5.09
N GLU A 6 -0.86 -54.48 -5.76
CA GLU A 6 0.05 -55.55 -6.20
C GLU A 6 1.02 -55.08 -7.29
N LEU A 7 0.55 -54.28 -8.26
CA LEU A 7 1.41 -53.72 -9.31
C LEU A 7 2.46 -52.77 -8.72
N THR A 8 2.08 -51.91 -7.76
CA THR A 8 3.01 -51.02 -7.07
C THR A 8 4.02 -51.77 -6.19
N ALA A 9 3.59 -52.87 -5.54
CA ALA A 9 4.50 -53.70 -4.77
C ALA A 9 5.57 -54.35 -5.67
N ILE A 10 5.17 -54.88 -6.83
CA ILE A 10 6.09 -55.47 -7.82
C ILE A 10 7.05 -54.41 -8.40
N ALA A 11 6.56 -53.18 -8.63
CA ALA A 11 7.39 -52.08 -9.10
C ALA A 11 8.45 -51.67 -8.05
N LEU A 12 8.07 -51.60 -6.78
CA LEU A 12 8.93 -51.19 -5.66
C LEU A 12 9.96 -52.26 -5.28
N GLU A 13 9.62 -53.54 -5.39
CA GLU A 13 10.54 -54.66 -5.13
C GLU A 13 11.57 -54.87 -6.25
N GLY A 14 11.33 -54.27 -7.42
CA GLY A 14 12.17 -54.37 -8.62
C GLY A 14 11.89 -55.64 -9.43
N THR A 15 11.73 -55.48 -10.75
CA THR A 15 11.45 -56.57 -11.70
C THR A 15 12.64 -57.53 -11.92
N ALA A 16 13.81 -57.20 -11.34
CA ALA A 16 15.08 -57.90 -11.52
C ALA A 16 15.19 -59.28 -10.85
N LYS A 17 14.24 -59.68 -10.01
CA LYS A 17 14.22 -61.03 -9.40
C LYS A 17 13.60 -62.12 -10.30
N SER A 18 13.09 -61.77 -11.48
CA SER A 18 12.64 -62.75 -12.48
C SER A 18 13.68 -62.84 -13.61
N ALA A 19 13.99 -64.07 -14.05
CA ALA A 19 15.01 -64.36 -15.07
C ALA A 19 14.72 -63.80 -16.49
N ALA A 20 13.77 -62.88 -16.64
CA ALA A 20 13.33 -62.28 -17.90
C ALA A 20 13.09 -60.76 -17.76
N GLY A 21 14.02 -60.02 -17.15
CA GLY A 21 13.86 -58.64 -16.68
C GLY A 21 13.13 -57.66 -17.62
N ALA A 22 13.51 -57.59 -18.90
CA ALA A 22 12.89 -56.67 -19.87
C ALA A 22 11.44 -57.04 -20.25
N GLU A 23 11.10 -58.33 -20.23
CA GLU A 23 9.76 -58.81 -20.56
C GLU A 23 8.82 -58.73 -19.36
N ALA A 24 9.37 -58.90 -18.15
CA ALA A 24 8.66 -58.66 -16.89
C ALA A 24 8.31 -57.18 -16.71
N GLU A 25 9.23 -56.27 -17.05
CA GLU A 25 9.00 -54.81 -17.01
C GLU A 25 7.90 -54.39 -17.99
N ARG A 26 7.97 -54.83 -19.26
CA ARG A 26 6.91 -54.55 -20.25
C ARG A 26 5.55 -55.07 -19.81
N ARG A 27 5.49 -56.27 -19.21
CA ARG A 27 4.23 -56.83 -18.72
C ARG A 27 3.66 -56.02 -17.56
N LEU A 28 4.51 -55.57 -16.63
CA LEU A 28 4.10 -54.71 -15.53
C LEU A 28 3.55 -53.36 -16.02
N LEU A 29 4.26 -52.71 -16.95
CA LEU A 29 3.82 -51.44 -17.55
C LEU A 29 2.51 -51.59 -18.32
N ASN A 30 2.34 -52.68 -19.08
CA ASN A 30 1.08 -52.96 -19.78
C ASN A 30 -0.07 -53.20 -18.80
N GLU A 31 0.13 -54.00 -17.74
CA GLU A 31 -0.88 -54.23 -16.71
C GLU A 31 -1.27 -52.93 -15.98
N ALA A 32 -0.29 -52.06 -15.67
CA ALA A 32 -0.54 -50.74 -15.09
C ALA A 32 -1.31 -49.81 -16.04
N GLY A 33 -0.95 -49.79 -17.33
CA GLY A 33 -1.65 -49.02 -18.36
C GLY A 33 -3.11 -49.45 -18.52
N TRP A 34 -3.38 -50.76 -18.56
CA TRP A 34 -4.74 -51.29 -18.57
C TRP A 34 -5.52 -50.91 -17.31
N HIS A 35 -4.89 -50.99 -16.13
CA HIS A 35 -5.54 -50.63 -14.88
C HIS A 35 -5.91 -49.14 -14.81
N MET A 36 -5.03 -48.26 -15.33
CA MET A 36 -5.30 -46.82 -15.46
C MET A 36 -6.45 -46.54 -16.43
N LEU A 37 -6.43 -47.13 -17.63
CA LEU A 37 -7.52 -47.01 -18.61
C LEU A 37 -8.85 -47.48 -18.03
N ARG A 38 -8.85 -48.55 -17.24
CA ARG A 38 -10.06 -49.09 -16.61
C ARG A 38 -10.60 -48.18 -15.50
N GLN A 39 -9.73 -47.54 -14.72
CA GLN A 39 -10.15 -46.52 -13.75
C GLN A 39 -10.71 -45.28 -14.45
N LEU A 40 -10.10 -44.83 -15.54
CA LEU A 40 -10.58 -43.69 -16.31
C LEU A 40 -11.92 -43.99 -17.00
N ALA A 41 -12.07 -45.17 -17.63
CA ALA A 41 -13.27 -45.57 -18.34
C ALA A 41 -14.41 -46.06 -17.42
N GLY A 42 -14.09 -46.58 -16.23
CA GLY A 42 -15.05 -47.10 -15.26
C GLY A 42 -15.58 -46.08 -14.26
N ARG A 43 -15.00 -44.86 -14.22
CA ARG A 43 -15.45 -43.81 -13.31
C ARG A 43 -16.76 -43.21 -13.81
N ARG A 44 -17.87 -43.58 -13.18
CA ARG A 44 -19.13 -42.86 -13.35
C ARG A 44 -18.99 -41.48 -12.70
N PRO A 45 -19.19 -40.36 -13.44
CA PRO A 45 -19.23 -39.05 -12.83
C PRO A 45 -20.28 -39.03 -11.72
N ALA A 46 -20.00 -38.33 -10.63
CA ALA A 46 -21.02 -38.06 -9.62
C ALA A 46 -22.18 -37.32 -10.30
N LYS A 47 -23.41 -37.80 -10.08
CA LYS A 47 -24.61 -37.08 -10.53
C LYS A 47 -24.88 -35.98 -9.53
N PHE A 48 -24.70 -34.73 -9.94
CA PHE A 48 -25.14 -33.57 -9.17
C PHE A 48 -26.52 -33.15 -9.68
N THR A 49 -27.52 -33.13 -8.80
CA THR A 49 -28.76 -32.38 -9.03
C THR A 49 -28.45 -30.92 -8.76
N VAL A 50 -28.15 -30.18 -9.81
CA VAL A 50 -27.94 -28.74 -9.75
C VAL A 50 -29.32 -28.10 -9.58
N ALA A 51 -29.62 -27.53 -8.40
CA ALA A 51 -30.68 -26.53 -8.28
C ALA A 51 -30.38 -25.40 -9.28
N GLU A 52 -31.37 -24.72 -9.87
CA GLU A 52 -31.15 -23.66 -10.85
C GLU A 52 -30.09 -22.64 -10.37
N GLU A 53 -28.82 -22.89 -10.71
CA GLU A 53 -27.71 -22.05 -10.31
C GLU A 53 -27.85 -20.75 -11.07
N ARG A 54 -27.83 -19.62 -10.36
CA ARG A 54 -27.68 -18.30 -10.99
C ARG A 54 -26.51 -18.41 -11.96
N GLN A 55 -26.69 -18.05 -13.22
CA GLN A 55 -25.58 -18.05 -14.17
C GLN A 55 -24.53 -17.04 -13.70
N ALA A 56 -23.25 -17.42 -13.76
CA ALA A 56 -22.16 -16.48 -13.52
C ALA A 56 -22.31 -15.27 -14.47
N PRO A 57 -22.13 -14.03 -13.98
CA PRO A 57 -22.26 -12.84 -14.81
C PRO A 57 -21.42 -12.92 -16.09
N GLN A 58 -21.97 -12.41 -17.20
CA GLN A 58 -21.19 -12.18 -18.40
C GLN A 58 -20.26 -11.00 -18.19
N GLU A 59 -19.05 -11.11 -18.74
CA GLU A 59 -17.98 -10.21 -18.39
C GLU A 59 -17.23 -9.74 -19.63
N ALA A 60 -17.09 -8.43 -19.77
CA ALA A 60 -16.58 -7.78 -20.97
C ALA A 60 -15.03 -7.71 -21.03
N GLN A 61 -14.35 -7.86 -19.89
CA GLN A 61 -12.90 -7.70 -19.81
C GLN A 61 -12.15 -8.93 -20.38
N PRO A 62 -11.05 -8.74 -21.12
CA PRO A 62 -10.27 -9.84 -21.68
C PRO A 62 -9.56 -10.66 -20.59
N LEU A 63 -9.31 -11.93 -20.87
CA LEU A 63 -8.46 -12.76 -20.02
C LEU A 63 -6.98 -12.43 -20.27
N VAL A 64 -6.15 -12.69 -19.26
CA VAL A 64 -4.69 -12.74 -19.43
C VAL A 64 -4.26 -13.84 -20.41
N SER A 65 -3.06 -13.71 -20.97
CA SER A 65 -2.48 -14.72 -21.85
C SER A 65 -2.29 -16.07 -21.15
N ARG A 66 -2.16 -17.16 -21.92
CA ARG A 66 -1.86 -18.49 -21.37
C ARG A 66 -0.54 -18.51 -20.58
N ALA A 67 0.46 -17.76 -21.02
CA ALA A 67 1.75 -17.69 -20.34
C ALA A 67 1.60 -17.03 -18.96
N ALA A 68 0.88 -15.90 -18.89
CA ALA A 68 0.60 -15.23 -17.62
C ALA A 68 -0.22 -16.10 -16.67
N ALA A 69 -1.18 -16.87 -17.19
CA ALA A 69 -1.97 -17.81 -16.40
C ALA A 69 -1.12 -18.93 -15.80
N LEU A 70 -0.24 -19.57 -16.58
CA LEU A 70 0.68 -20.59 -16.09
C LEU A 70 1.63 -20.05 -15.03
N ARG A 71 2.07 -18.80 -15.19
CA ARG A 71 2.91 -18.13 -14.19
C ARG A 71 2.16 -17.89 -12.89
N LEU A 72 0.91 -17.43 -12.94
CA LEU A 72 0.09 -17.30 -11.74
C LEU A 72 -0.11 -18.66 -11.07
N GLU A 73 -0.39 -19.72 -11.83
CA GLU A 73 -0.51 -21.07 -11.30
C GLU A 73 0.75 -21.52 -10.56
N GLU A 74 1.94 -21.26 -11.14
CA GLU A 74 3.22 -21.53 -10.48
C GLU A 74 3.37 -20.75 -9.17
N ILE A 75 3.14 -19.43 -9.21
CA ILE A 75 3.22 -18.52 -8.06
C ILE A 75 2.32 -18.99 -6.92
N LEU A 76 1.06 -19.33 -7.23
CA LEU A 76 0.09 -19.82 -6.26
C LEU A 76 0.52 -21.17 -5.67
N ARG A 77 1.04 -22.07 -6.50
CA ARG A 77 1.52 -23.40 -6.07
C ARG A 77 2.72 -23.31 -5.16
N THR A 78 3.61 -22.33 -5.34
CA THR A 78 4.81 -22.14 -4.52
C THR A 78 4.62 -21.23 -3.31
N ASP A 79 3.42 -20.65 -3.12
CA ASP A 79 3.15 -19.57 -2.15
C ASP A 79 4.15 -18.40 -2.27
N ASP A 80 4.46 -17.99 -3.51
CA ASP A 80 5.39 -16.88 -3.75
C ASP A 80 4.70 -15.53 -3.51
N ARG A 81 4.77 -15.10 -2.25
CA ARG A 81 4.05 -13.92 -1.76
C ARG A 81 4.50 -12.62 -2.40
N GLU A 82 5.77 -12.47 -2.72
CA GLU A 82 6.30 -11.23 -3.30
C GLU A 82 5.76 -11.03 -4.74
N HIS A 83 5.60 -12.13 -5.49
CA HIS A 83 5.22 -12.06 -6.90
C HIS A 83 3.71 -12.16 -7.15
N VAL A 84 2.92 -12.75 -6.25
CA VAL A 84 1.45 -12.77 -6.40
C VAL A 84 0.88 -11.35 -6.35
N ASP A 85 1.36 -10.51 -5.44
CA ASP A 85 0.93 -9.12 -5.31
C ASP A 85 1.23 -8.35 -6.62
N GLU A 86 2.46 -8.50 -7.13
CA GLU A 86 2.90 -7.90 -8.39
C GLU A 86 2.07 -8.34 -9.59
N TRP A 87 1.79 -9.65 -9.67
CA TRP A 87 1.05 -10.23 -10.78
C TRP A 87 -0.36 -9.65 -10.84
N LEU A 88 -1.05 -9.58 -9.69
CA LEU A 88 -2.41 -9.06 -9.59
C LEU A 88 -2.46 -7.56 -9.89
N GLU A 89 -1.51 -6.78 -9.38
CA GLU A 89 -1.38 -5.34 -9.69
C GLU A 89 -1.21 -5.11 -11.21
N LEU A 90 -0.35 -5.87 -11.87
CA LEU A 90 -0.09 -5.75 -13.30
C LEU A 90 -1.31 -6.16 -14.15
N ALA A 91 -2.00 -7.25 -13.77
CA ALA A 91 -3.21 -7.69 -14.46
C ALA A 91 -4.36 -6.67 -14.31
N ALA A 92 -4.54 -6.13 -13.10
CA ALA A 92 -5.52 -5.08 -12.80
C ALA A 92 -5.23 -3.81 -13.63
N ALA A 93 -3.98 -3.33 -13.63
CA ALA A 93 -3.58 -2.16 -14.39
C ALA A 93 -3.75 -2.35 -15.92
N ALA A 94 -3.60 -3.58 -16.41
CA ALA A 94 -3.84 -3.95 -17.80
C ALA A 94 -5.33 -4.14 -18.13
N GLY A 95 -6.24 -4.06 -17.15
CA GLY A 95 -7.68 -4.32 -17.32
C GLY A 95 -7.97 -5.76 -17.73
N LYS A 96 -7.10 -6.71 -17.38
CA LYS A 96 -7.19 -8.13 -17.74
C LYS A 96 -7.63 -8.96 -16.55
N ARG A 97 -8.32 -10.06 -16.84
CA ARG A 97 -8.85 -10.98 -15.84
C ARG A 97 -8.12 -12.31 -15.77
N VAL A 98 -8.17 -12.91 -14.59
CA VAL A 98 -7.68 -14.26 -14.32
C VAL A 98 -8.60 -15.29 -14.98
N PRO A 99 -8.07 -16.37 -15.59
CA PRO A 99 -8.90 -17.44 -16.13
C PRO A 99 -9.74 -18.10 -15.03
N PRO A 100 -11.00 -18.49 -15.30
CA PRO A 100 -11.89 -19.06 -14.28
C PRO A 100 -11.32 -20.24 -13.49
N SER A 101 -10.45 -21.05 -14.11
CA SER A 101 -9.81 -22.21 -13.48
C SER A 101 -8.84 -21.85 -12.34
N LEU A 102 -8.32 -20.62 -12.33
CA LEU A 102 -7.39 -20.14 -11.31
C LEU A 102 -8.07 -19.31 -10.21
N LEU A 103 -9.38 -19.05 -10.32
CA LEU A 103 -10.11 -18.31 -9.29
C LEU A 103 -10.21 -19.08 -7.96
N PRO A 104 -10.53 -20.39 -7.92
CA PRO A 104 -10.58 -21.12 -6.65
C PRO A 104 -9.27 -21.08 -5.84
N PRO A 105 -8.09 -21.44 -6.38
CA PRO A 105 -6.85 -21.38 -5.60
C PRO A 105 -6.47 -19.93 -5.20
N LEU A 106 -6.83 -18.93 -6.01
CA LEU A 106 -6.62 -17.53 -5.67
C LEU A 106 -7.55 -17.08 -4.52
N LEU A 107 -8.82 -17.49 -4.54
CA LEU A 107 -9.79 -17.24 -3.46
C LEU A 107 -9.40 -17.94 -2.15
N GLU A 108 -8.86 -19.16 -2.22
CA GLU A 108 -8.30 -19.87 -1.07
C GLU A 108 -7.15 -19.07 -0.43
N GLN A 109 -6.21 -18.55 -1.23
CA GLN A 109 -5.16 -17.68 -0.71
C GLN A 109 -5.72 -16.37 -0.12
N ALA A 110 -6.68 -15.72 -0.79
CA ALA A 110 -7.29 -14.47 -0.34
C ALA A 110 -8.20 -14.64 0.90
N ALA A 111 -8.70 -15.85 1.16
CA ALA A 111 -9.40 -16.17 2.41
C ALA A 111 -8.44 -16.00 3.60
N VAL A 112 -7.21 -16.50 3.46
CA VAL A 112 -6.14 -16.43 4.47
C VAL A 112 -5.44 -15.06 4.49
N ARG A 113 -5.19 -14.47 3.32
CA ARG A 113 -4.47 -13.20 3.13
C ARG A 113 -5.43 -12.05 2.78
N SER A 114 -5.79 -11.25 3.77
CA SER A 114 -6.75 -10.15 3.59
C SER A 114 -6.28 -9.06 2.61
N ASP A 115 -4.97 -8.87 2.48
CA ASP A 115 -4.31 -7.98 1.53
C ASP A 115 -4.56 -8.38 0.06
N LEU A 116 -4.78 -9.67 -0.22
CA LEU A 116 -5.06 -10.17 -1.57
C LEU A 116 -6.52 -10.04 -1.98
N ARG A 117 -7.44 -9.76 -1.05
CA ARG A 117 -8.89 -9.77 -1.32
C ARG A 117 -9.25 -8.75 -2.39
N ALA A 118 -8.96 -7.46 -2.16
CA ALA A 118 -9.29 -6.41 -3.12
C ALA A 118 -8.66 -6.64 -4.51
N PRO A 119 -7.35 -6.96 -4.64
CA PRO A 119 -6.76 -7.34 -5.92
C PRO A 119 -7.45 -8.53 -6.59
N THR A 120 -7.78 -9.57 -5.83
CA THR A 120 -8.46 -10.78 -6.32
C THR A 120 -9.86 -10.48 -6.87
N LEU A 121 -10.65 -9.67 -6.16
CA LEU A 121 -11.97 -9.26 -6.62
C LEU A 121 -11.87 -8.48 -7.94
N HIS A 122 -10.88 -7.58 -8.04
CA HIS A 122 -10.68 -6.75 -9.21
C HIS A 122 -10.34 -7.57 -10.46
N VAL A 123 -9.38 -8.51 -10.37
CA VAL A 123 -8.97 -9.32 -11.54
C VAL A 123 -9.87 -10.54 -11.78
N GLY A 124 -10.68 -10.94 -10.78
CA GLY A 124 -11.59 -12.06 -10.86
C GLY A 124 -12.95 -11.73 -11.49
N GLY A 125 -13.35 -10.45 -11.45
CA GLY A 125 -14.63 -9.97 -11.99
C GLY A 125 -15.84 -10.48 -11.21
N GLY A 126 -17.05 -10.28 -11.74
CA GLY A 126 -18.30 -10.73 -11.12
C GLY A 126 -18.39 -12.24 -10.82
N ARG A 127 -17.55 -13.06 -11.46
CA ARG A 127 -17.47 -14.51 -11.19
C ARG A 127 -16.99 -14.85 -9.77
N VAL A 128 -16.21 -13.99 -9.12
CA VAL A 128 -15.76 -14.25 -7.73
C VAL A 128 -16.90 -14.19 -6.72
N SER A 129 -17.85 -13.27 -6.88
CA SER A 129 -19.07 -13.23 -6.07
C SER A 129 -19.96 -14.44 -6.35
N TRP A 130 -20.08 -14.85 -7.61
CA TRP A 130 -20.77 -16.09 -7.96
C TRP A 130 -20.15 -17.34 -7.31
N LEU A 131 -18.82 -17.42 -7.24
CA LEU A 131 -18.12 -18.49 -6.53
C LEU A 131 -18.31 -18.40 -5.00
N ALA A 132 -18.33 -17.19 -4.44
CA ALA A 132 -18.52 -16.97 -3.01
C ALA A 132 -19.85 -17.54 -2.48
N HIS A 133 -20.92 -17.45 -3.28
CA HIS A 133 -22.23 -18.03 -2.94
C HIS A 133 -22.22 -19.56 -2.83
N GLN A 134 -21.19 -20.23 -3.35
CA GLN A 134 -21.07 -21.70 -3.35
C GLN A 134 -20.12 -22.22 -2.26
N ASN A 135 -19.34 -21.34 -1.62
CA ASN A 135 -18.39 -21.70 -0.58
C ASN A 135 -18.33 -20.61 0.51
N GLU A 136 -18.78 -20.95 1.72
CA GLU A 136 -18.84 -20.03 2.86
C GLU A 136 -17.46 -19.47 3.26
N GLU A 137 -16.36 -20.18 2.99
CA GLU A 137 -15.00 -19.69 3.27
C GLU A 137 -14.62 -18.47 2.40
N TRP A 138 -15.34 -18.26 1.30
CA TRP A 138 -15.12 -17.15 0.36
C TRP A 138 -16.13 -16.02 0.54
N ALA A 139 -16.85 -15.95 1.67
CA ALA A 139 -17.84 -14.92 1.94
C ALA A 139 -17.31 -13.48 1.79
N PHE A 140 -15.99 -13.26 1.90
CA PHE A 140 -15.36 -11.96 1.63
C PHE A 140 -15.51 -11.48 0.17
N ALA A 141 -15.79 -12.40 -0.76
CA ALA A 141 -15.97 -12.13 -2.18
C ALA A 141 -17.45 -12.00 -2.58
N ASP A 142 -18.38 -12.22 -1.65
CA ASP A 142 -19.79 -12.00 -1.87
C ASP A 142 -20.13 -10.50 -1.78
N ILE A 143 -20.02 -9.82 -2.93
CA ILE A 143 -20.40 -8.42 -3.07
C ILE A 143 -21.92 -8.37 -3.27
N ALA A 144 -22.67 -8.28 -2.16
CA ALA A 144 -24.08 -7.93 -2.18
C ALA A 144 -24.29 -6.54 -2.79
N ASP A 145 -25.51 -6.23 -3.26
CA ASP A 145 -25.87 -4.86 -3.66
C ASP A 145 -25.55 -3.90 -2.50
N PRO A 146 -24.71 -2.86 -2.72
CA PRO A 146 -24.26 -1.99 -1.62
C PRO A 146 -25.41 -1.26 -0.93
N LEU A 147 -26.50 -0.93 -1.63
CA LEU A 147 -27.62 -0.24 -1.03
C LEU A 147 -28.42 -1.18 -0.11
N GLU A 148 -28.68 -2.42 -0.55
CA GLU A 148 -29.32 -3.43 0.30
C GLU A 148 -28.44 -3.79 1.51
N ALA A 149 -27.14 -3.99 1.29
CA ALA A 149 -26.18 -4.29 2.34
C ALA A 149 -26.09 -3.16 3.38
N PHE A 150 -26.21 -1.89 2.96
CA PHE A 150 -26.24 -0.76 3.87
C PHE A 150 -27.53 -0.70 4.73
N HIS A 151 -28.68 -1.06 4.16
CA HIS A 151 -29.97 -0.99 4.84
C HIS A 151 -30.21 -2.16 5.82
N SER A 152 -29.87 -3.39 5.42
CA SER A 152 -30.21 -4.60 6.21
C SER A 152 -29.00 -5.36 6.75
N GLY A 153 -27.78 -4.96 6.39
CA GLY A 153 -26.56 -5.65 6.82
C GLY A 153 -26.24 -5.44 8.31
N VAL A 154 -25.34 -6.28 8.84
CA VAL A 154 -24.68 -6.02 10.12
C VAL A 154 -23.70 -4.84 10.00
N ARG A 155 -23.33 -4.21 11.11
CA ARG A 155 -22.44 -3.01 11.14
C ARG A 155 -21.24 -3.08 10.20
N ALA A 156 -20.50 -4.20 10.20
CA ALA A 156 -19.33 -4.36 9.33
C ALA A 156 -19.70 -4.34 7.83
N ALA A 157 -20.79 -5.02 7.45
CA ALA A 157 -21.32 -5.00 6.09
C ALA A 157 -21.81 -3.59 5.70
N ARG A 158 -22.49 -2.90 6.62
CA ARG A 158 -22.96 -1.51 6.39
C ARG A 158 -21.79 -0.53 6.18
N VAL A 159 -20.72 -0.66 6.95
CA VAL A 159 -19.51 0.16 6.79
C VAL A 159 -18.86 -0.06 5.41
N ALA A 160 -18.70 -1.32 5.00
CA ALA A 160 -18.15 -1.65 3.68
C ALA A 160 -19.06 -1.15 2.55
N ALA A 161 -20.36 -1.39 2.67
CA ALA A 161 -21.38 -0.94 1.73
C ALA A 161 -21.41 0.58 1.57
N LEU A 162 -21.36 1.34 2.68
CA LEU A 162 -21.31 2.81 2.62
C LEU A 162 -20.02 3.30 1.95
N ALA A 163 -18.88 2.64 2.19
CA ALA A 163 -17.62 3.00 1.54
C ALA A 163 -17.70 2.81 0.02
N GLU A 164 -18.38 1.74 -0.42
CA GLU A 164 -18.62 1.46 -1.83
C GLU A 164 -19.63 2.44 -2.45
N LEU A 165 -20.74 2.74 -1.78
CA LEU A 165 -21.68 3.78 -2.24
C LEU A 165 -20.96 5.12 -2.42
N ARG A 166 -20.08 5.48 -1.47
CA ARG A 166 -19.30 6.72 -1.53
C ARG A 166 -18.24 6.75 -2.63
N SER A 167 -17.66 5.61 -3.01
CA SER A 167 -16.69 5.60 -4.11
C SER A 167 -17.35 5.87 -5.47
N HIS A 168 -18.66 5.62 -5.60
CA HIS A 168 -19.45 5.86 -6.80
C HIS A 168 -20.12 7.24 -6.81
N ASP A 169 -20.89 7.57 -5.77
CA ASP A 169 -21.56 8.86 -5.62
C ASP A 169 -21.55 9.30 -4.14
N PRO A 170 -20.56 10.12 -3.73
CA PRO A 170 -20.45 10.60 -2.35
C PRO A 170 -21.69 11.35 -1.86
N ALA A 171 -22.35 12.11 -2.73
CA ALA A 171 -23.49 12.95 -2.37
C ALA A 171 -24.75 12.11 -2.13
N ALA A 172 -25.03 11.16 -3.03
CA ALA A 172 -26.14 10.22 -2.84
C ALA A 172 -25.91 9.35 -1.60
N ALA A 173 -24.70 8.85 -1.39
CA ALA A 173 -24.36 8.04 -0.22
C ALA A 173 -24.48 8.83 1.10
N LEU A 174 -24.10 10.11 1.11
CA LEU A 174 -24.32 10.99 2.27
C LEU A 174 -25.82 11.17 2.55
N ALA A 175 -26.64 11.35 1.51
CA ALA A 175 -28.09 11.45 1.67
C ALA A 175 -28.69 10.17 2.28
N THR A 176 -28.27 8.99 1.79
CA THR A 176 -28.68 7.69 2.35
C THR A 176 -28.27 7.54 3.82
N LEU A 177 -27.05 7.95 4.20
CA LEU A 177 -26.63 7.95 5.61
C LEU A 177 -27.46 8.91 6.46
N ALA A 178 -27.70 10.13 5.96
CA ALA A 178 -28.39 11.19 6.69
C ALA A 178 -29.86 10.85 6.98
N GLU A 179 -30.54 10.13 6.07
CA GLU A 179 -31.94 9.70 6.23
C GLU A 179 -32.15 8.80 7.46
N GLY A 180 -31.21 7.88 7.71
CA GLY A 180 -31.25 6.95 8.84
C GLY A 180 -30.64 7.50 10.14
N TRP A 181 -29.86 8.58 10.07
CA TRP A 181 -28.90 8.98 11.10
C TRP A 181 -29.47 9.09 12.52
N GLN A 182 -30.65 9.69 12.68
CA GLN A 182 -31.28 9.89 13.99
C GLN A 182 -31.76 8.59 14.65
N LYS A 183 -31.99 7.54 13.84
CA LYS A 183 -32.41 6.20 14.30
C LYS A 183 -31.23 5.28 14.59
N GLU A 184 -30.03 5.63 14.14
CA GLU A 184 -28.82 4.84 14.34
C GLU A 184 -28.42 4.74 15.81
N GLY A 185 -27.96 3.56 16.24
CA GLY A 185 -27.33 3.37 17.54
C GLY A 185 -26.01 4.15 17.64
N GLY A 186 -25.62 4.54 18.86
CA GLY A 186 -24.40 5.34 19.06
C GLY A 186 -23.11 4.66 18.54
N ASP A 187 -23.02 3.34 18.66
CA ASP A 187 -21.87 2.57 18.16
C ASP A 187 -21.87 2.45 16.63
N ASP A 188 -23.06 2.38 16.01
CA ASP A 188 -23.20 2.41 14.55
C ASP A 188 -22.81 3.77 14.00
N ARG A 189 -23.27 4.86 14.62
CA ARG A 189 -22.86 6.23 14.26
C ARG A 189 -21.35 6.40 14.34
N ALA A 190 -20.72 5.89 15.41
CA ALA A 190 -19.28 5.95 15.59
C ALA A 190 -18.52 5.16 14.51
N ALA A 191 -19.07 4.03 14.05
CA ALA A 191 -18.48 3.23 12.97
C ALA A 191 -18.70 3.82 11.57
N LEU A 192 -19.80 4.53 11.34
CA LEU A 192 -20.18 5.06 10.02
C LEU A 192 -19.52 6.41 9.70
N ILE A 193 -19.28 7.29 10.69
CA ILE A 193 -18.66 8.61 10.44
C ILE A 193 -17.32 8.53 9.72
N PRO A 194 -16.35 7.68 10.14
CA PRO A 194 -15.05 7.62 9.47
C PRO A 194 -15.13 7.24 7.99
N VAL A 195 -16.22 6.59 7.56
CA VAL A 195 -16.45 6.20 6.16
C VAL A 195 -16.59 7.41 5.24
N LEU A 196 -17.04 8.56 5.78
CA LEU A 196 -17.13 9.82 5.02
C LEU A 196 -15.76 10.31 4.51
N ALA A 197 -14.65 9.76 4.99
CA ALA A 197 -13.32 10.01 4.41
C ALA A 197 -13.22 9.62 2.93
N VAL A 198 -13.96 8.61 2.47
CA VAL A 198 -14.01 8.19 1.05
C VAL A 198 -14.74 9.27 0.27
N GLY A 199 -14.10 9.94 -0.70
CA GLY A 199 -14.76 11.01 -1.45
C GLY A 199 -15.18 12.23 -0.61
N LEU A 200 -14.51 12.47 0.53
CA LEU A 200 -14.75 13.62 1.40
C LEU A 200 -14.71 14.93 0.61
N GLY A 201 -15.74 15.75 0.75
CA GLY A 201 -15.82 17.03 0.07
C GLY A 201 -16.68 18.08 0.79
N PRO A 202 -16.81 19.28 0.22
CA PRO A 202 -17.53 20.40 0.85
C PRO A 202 -19.00 20.08 1.18
N ALA A 203 -19.65 19.20 0.41
CA ALA A 203 -21.03 18.76 0.67
C ALA A 203 -21.19 18.03 2.02
N ASP A 204 -20.12 17.43 2.55
CA ASP A 204 -20.14 16.73 3.83
C ASP A 204 -20.09 17.70 5.04
N GLU A 205 -19.66 18.97 4.85
CA GLU A 205 -19.38 19.89 5.97
C GLU A 205 -20.59 20.13 6.88
N GLY A 206 -21.77 20.32 6.30
CA GLY A 206 -23.00 20.55 7.08
C GLY A 206 -23.33 19.37 7.99
N PHE A 207 -23.26 18.15 7.44
CA PHE A 207 -23.51 16.92 8.19
C PHE A 207 -22.44 16.67 9.26
N LEU A 208 -21.16 16.87 8.93
CA LEU A 208 -20.06 16.71 9.88
C LEU A 208 -20.11 17.75 11.01
N THR A 209 -20.53 18.98 10.71
CA THR A 209 -20.73 20.02 11.73
C THR A 209 -21.84 19.61 12.71
N MET A 210 -22.96 19.08 12.23
CA MET A 210 -23.98 18.49 13.09
C MET A 210 -23.42 17.33 13.91
N ALA A 211 -22.75 16.36 13.28
CA ALA A 211 -22.18 15.18 13.95
C ALA A 211 -21.09 15.54 14.98
N SER A 212 -20.39 16.67 14.81
CA SER A 212 -19.40 17.18 15.77
C SER A 212 -19.99 17.56 17.14
N ASN A 213 -21.33 17.65 17.21
CA ASN A 213 -22.11 17.91 18.42
C ASN A 213 -22.89 16.68 18.94
N ASP A 214 -22.64 15.48 18.39
CA ASP A 214 -23.31 14.24 18.84
C ASP A 214 -23.06 13.94 20.33
N GLY A 215 -23.97 13.25 21.00
CA GLY A 215 -23.80 12.83 22.40
C GLY A 215 -22.62 11.86 22.62
N ARG A 216 -22.26 11.05 21.61
CA ARG A 216 -21.15 10.09 21.66
C ARG A 216 -19.80 10.75 21.36
N LYS A 217 -18.82 10.51 22.22
CA LYS A 217 -17.48 11.12 22.09
C LYS A 217 -16.79 10.71 20.79
N GLU A 218 -16.93 9.45 20.40
CA GLU A 218 -16.30 8.86 19.23
C GLU A 218 -16.85 9.49 17.93
N VAL A 219 -18.16 9.74 17.88
CA VAL A 219 -18.82 10.43 16.76
C VAL A 219 -18.31 11.87 16.64
N ARG A 220 -18.26 12.62 17.76
CA ARG A 220 -17.72 13.99 17.75
C ARG A 220 -16.27 14.04 17.29
N ALA A 221 -15.44 13.13 17.79
CA ALA A 221 -14.03 13.05 17.43
C ALA A 221 -13.83 12.73 15.94
N GLY A 222 -14.55 11.73 15.42
CA GLY A 222 -14.51 11.36 14.00
C GLY A 222 -14.96 12.51 13.09
N ALA A 223 -16.04 13.20 13.46
CA ALA A 223 -16.56 14.31 12.66
C ALA A 223 -15.58 15.50 12.62
N ARG A 224 -14.96 15.84 13.77
CA ARG A 224 -13.94 16.90 13.84
C ARG A 224 -12.69 16.56 13.04
N ASP A 225 -12.22 15.31 13.07
CA ASP A 225 -11.07 14.90 12.26
C ASP A 225 -11.34 15.02 10.75
N LEU A 226 -12.56 14.74 10.31
CA LEU A 226 -12.96 14.92 8.91
C LEU A 226 -13.11 16.41 8.53
N LEU A 227 -13.72 17.23 9.39
CA LEU A 227 -13.77 18.69 9.20
C LEU A 227 -12.36 19.28 9.07
N ALA A 228 -11.41 18.78 9.87
CA ALA A 228 -10.01 19.19 9.82
C ALA A 228 -9.30 18.84 8.49
N ARG A 229 -9.86 17.95 7.67
CA ARG A 229 -9.33 17.59 6.34
C ARG A 229 -9.96 18.41 5.21
N LEU A 230 -10.98 19.22 5.50
CA LEU A 230 -11.63 20.12 4.54
C LEU A 230 -10.99 21.52 4.63
N PRO A 231 -10.11 21.93 3.68
CA PRO A 231 -9.34 23.17 3.78
C PRO A 231 -10.19 24.43 3.86
N GLU A 232 -11.41 24.39 3.31
CA GLU A 232 -12.34 25.51 3.25
C GLU A 232 -13.39 25.49 4.36
N SER A 233 -13.34 24.51 5.27
CA SER A 233 -14.34 24.42 6.33
C SER A 233 -14.26 25.59 7.30
N ALA A 234 -15.38 25.90 7.95
CA ALA A 234 -15.46 26.92 8.98
C ALA A 234 -14.49 26.65 10.14
N LEU A 235 -14.21 25.38 10.45
CA LEU A 235 -13.19 24.98 11.43
C LEU A 235 -11.81 25.50 11.03
N ILE A 236 -11.39 25.22 9.79
CA ILE A 236 -10.10 25.66 9.26
C ILE A 236 -10.02 27.19 9.18
N ALA A 237 -11.09 27.88 8.78
CA ALA A 237 -11.13 29.34 8.79
C ALA A 237 -10.86 29.93 10.19
N ARG A 238 -11.42 29.33 11.25
CA ARG A 238 -11.12 29.73 12.64
C ARG A 238 -9.68 29.40 13.05
N MET A 239 -9.12 28.29 12.57
CA MET A 239 -7.72 27.92 12.86
C MET A 239 -6.72 28.84 12.18
N ILE A 240 -7.00 29.26 10.95
CA ILE A 240 -6.24 30.30 10.25
C ILE A 240 -6.23 31.60 11.06
N GLN A 241 -7.41 32.07 11.51
CA GLN A 241 -7.48 33.30 12.33
C GLN A 241 -6.67 33.19 13.62
N ARG A 242 -6.74 32.04 14.32
CA ARG A 242 -5.95 31.81 15.54
C ARG A 242 -4.46 31.78 15.24
N ALA A 243 -4.06 31.14 14.15
CA ALA A 243 -2.66 31.06 13.77
C ALA A 243 -2.11 32.43 13.36
N ASP A 244 -2.86 33.24 12.61
CA ASP A 244 -2.47 34.62 12.25
C ASP A 244 -2.30 35.52 13.49
N ALA A 245 -3.05 35.27 14.56
CA ALA A 245 -2.83 35.94 15.84
C ALA A 245 -1.55 35.49 16.55
N CYS A 246 -1.08 34.26 16.28
CA CYS A 246 0.13 33.68 16.86
C CYS A 246 1.42 34.04 16.11
N PHE A 247 1.35 34.32 14.82
CA PHE A 247 2.54 34.49 13.97
C PHE A 247 2.57 35.84 13.28
N ARG A 248 3.68 36.57 13.44
CA ARG A 248 3.94 37.80 12.69
C ARG A 248 5.30 37.74 12.03
N PHE A 249 5.31 37.74 10.70
CA PHE A 249 6.55 37.83 9.94
C PHE A 249 6.99 39.28 9.78
N ARG A 250 8.16 39.62 10.32
CA ARG A 250 8.80 40.91 10.11
C ARG A 250 9.87 40.79 9.05
N ARG A 251 9.69 41.49 7.93
CA ARG A 251 10.73 41.60 6.88
C ARG A 251 11.91 42.41 7.41
N GLY A 252 13.12 41.96 7.11
CA GLY A 252 14.37 42.61 7.50
C GLY A 252 15.40 42.57 6.36
N VAL A 253 16.43 43.42 6.46
CA VAL A 253 17.46 43.60 5.43
C VAL A 253 18.33 42.34 5.23
N LEU A 254 18.48 41.50 6.27
CA LEU A 254 19.27 40.26 6.25
C LEU A 254 18.39 39.00 6.25
N GLY A 255 17.13 39.13 5.82
CA GLY A 255 16.10 38.10 5.93
C GLY A 255 15.06 38.44 7.00
N GLY A 256 13.88 37.81 6.91
CA GLY A 256 12.79 38.06 7.85
C GLY A 256 12.92 37.28 9.17
N LYS A 257 12.28 37.81 10.22
CA LYS A 257 12.13 37.15 11.53
C LYS A 257 10.67 36.78 11.75
N LEU A 258 10.43 35.56 12.21
CA LEU A 258 9.11 35.11 12.64
C LEU A 258 8.95 35.41 14.13
N GLU A 259 8.11 36.39 14.47
CA GLU A 259 7.67 36.59 15.84
C GLU A 259 6.56 35.59 16.14
N VAL A 260 6.77 34.81 17.19
CA VAL A 260 5.87 33.74 17.61
C VAL A 260 5.32 34.10 18.99
N ASN A 261 4.01 34.28 19.07
CA ASN A 261 3.28 34.50 20.32
C ASN A 261 2.20 33.41 20.44
N PRO A 262 2.54 32.24 21.00
CA PRO A 262 1.59 31.14 21.17
C PRO A 262 0.38 31.56 22.01
N PRO A 263 -0.76 30.83 21.95
CA PRO A 263 -1.91 31.12 22.78
C PRO A 263 -1.54 31.20 24.27
N ALA A 264 -2.12 32.17 24.99
CA ALA A 264 -1.87 32.35 26.42
C ALA A 264 -2.66 31.34 27.28
N GLU A 265 -3.82 30.89 26.78
CA GLU A 265 -4.69 29.88 27.37
C GLU A 265 -5.36 29.05 26.27
N CYS A 266 -5.95 27.90 26.65
CA CYS A 266 -6.84 27.12 25.79
C CYS A 266 -8.29 27.43 26.16
N ASP A 267 -8.93 28.34 25.43
CA ASP A 267 -10.29 28.79 25.71
C ASP A 267 -11.36 27.73 25.36
N ALA A 268 -12.61 27.98 25.79
CA ALA A 268 -13.72 27.06 25.53
C ALA A 268 -14.00 26.86 24.03
N GLY A 269 -13.71 27.86 23.18
CA GLY A 269 -13.84 27.76 21.74
C GLY A 269 -12.78 26.87 21.12
N MET A 270 -11.54 26.92 21.62
CA MET A 270 -10.45 26.01 21.23
C MET A 270 -10.82 24.56 21.59
N VAL A 271 -11.37 24.32 22.78
CA VAL A 271 -11.86 22.99 23.19
C VAL A 271 -13.02 22.50 22.32
N ALA A 272 -13.96 23.40 22.00
CA ALA A 272 -15.06 23.11 21.10
C ALA A 272 -14.57 22.73 19.69
N ASP A 273 -13.50 23.37 19.23
CA ASP A 273 -12.84 23.08 17.95
C ASP A 273 -11.90 21.85 18.00
N GLY A 274 -11.76 21.21 19.16
CA GLY A 274 -11.00 19.97 19.32
C GLY A 274 -9.54 20.13 19.73
N ILE A 275 -9.11 21.32 20.16
CA ILE A 275 -7.80 21.53 20.77
C ILE A 275 -7.82 20.93 22.18
N GLU A 276 -6.89 20.00 22.45
CA GLU A 276 -6.72 19.38 23.76
C GLU A 276 -6.04 20.37 24.72
N PRO A 277 -6.66 20.70 25.87
CA PRO A 277 -6.06 21.57 26.87
C PRO A 277 -4.81 20.98 27.53
N LYS A 278 -4.83 19.68 27.84
CA LYS A 278 -3.80 19.07 28.70
C LYS A 278 -2.59 18.64 27.87
N ALA A 279 -1.46 19.30 28.08
CA ALA A 279 -0.21 18.93 27.42
C ALA A 279 0.35 17.59 27.97
N PRO A 280 0.99 16.78 27.11
CA PRO A 280 1.79 15.63 27.54
C PRO A 280 2.95 16.04 28.46
N LYS A 281 3.41 15.12 29.30
CA LYS A 281 4.54 15.35 30.21
C LYS A 281 5.79 15.76 29.42
N GLY A 282 6.42 16.86 29.81
CA GLY A 282 7.63 17.38 29.18
C GLY A 282 7.39 18.34 28.00
N VAL A 283 6.14 18.58 27.62
CA VAL A 283 5.77 19.55 26.57
C VAL A 283 5.18 20.80 27.24
N GLY A 284 5.68 21.98 26.89
CA GLY A 284 5.10 23.24 27.36
C GLY A 284 3.68 23.46 26.81
N GLU A 285 2.73 23.83 27.66
CA GLU A 285 1.31 23.96 27.29
C GLU A 285 1.08 24.90 26.11
N ARG A 286 1.74 26.06 26.13
CA ARG A 286 1.68 27.05 25.05
C ARG A 286 2.19 26.50 23.71
N ALA A 287 3.29 25.74 23.74
CA ALA A 287 3.83 25.07 22.56
C ALA A 287 2.85 24.01 22.04
N TYR A 288 2.22 23.28 22.96
CA TYR A 288 1.25 22.22 22.64
C TYR A 288 -0.01 22.77 21.96
N TRP A 289 -0.60 23.86 22.48
CA TRP A 289 -1.77 24.47 21.85
C TRP A 289 -1.43 25.08 20.50
N MET A 290 -0.28 25.76 20.38
CA MET A 290 0.17 26.32 19.11
C MET A 290 0.38 25.24 18.04
N ARG A 291 1.04 24.13 18.41
CA ARG A 291 1.22 22.99 17.50
C ARG A 291 -0.12 22.47 16.98
N GLN A 292 -1.10 22.28 17.87
CA GLN A 292 -2.43 21.80 17.47
C GLN A 292 -3.16 22.77 16.53
N VAL A 293 -3.05 24.09 16.78
CA VAL A 293 -3.59 25.11 15.88
C VAL A 293 -2.88 25.04 14.52
N LEU A 294 -1.55 24.99 14.51
CA LEU A 294 -0.76 24.89 13.27
C LEU A 294 -1.10 23.65 12.45
N ALA A 295 -1.28 22.50 13.10
CA ALA A 295 -1.65 21.24 12.48
C ALA A 295 -3.01 21.29 11.73
N LEU A 296 -3.81 22.31 12.02
CA LEU A 296 -5.12 22.57 11.42
C LEU A 296 -5.12 23.80 10.50
N VAL A 297 -3.95 24.22 10.00
CA VAL A 297 -3.85 25.29 9.00
C VAL A 297 -3.24 24.74 7.71
N PRO A 298 -3.92 24.83 6.56
CA PRO A 298 -3.37 24.47 5.26
C PRO A 298 -2.01 25.14 5.05
N PRO A 299 -0.94 24.39 4.73
CA PRO A 299 0.38 24.99 4.61
C PRO A 299 0.49 26.06 3.51
N SER A 300 -0.39 26.02 2.50
CA SER A 300 -0.55 27.06 1.48
C SER A 300 -0.86 28.45 2.03
N HIS A 301 -1.41 28.55 3.26
CA HIS A 301 -1.63 29.81 3.98
C HIS A 301 -0.31 30.53 4.32
N TRP A 302 0.76 29.77 4.56
CA TRP A 302 2.04 30.29 5.00
C TRP A 302 2.96 30.60 3.80
N PRO A 303 3.49 31.83 3.68
CA PRO A 303 4.55 32.12 2.71
C PRO A 303 5.79 31.24 2.98
N PRO A 304 6.53 30.79 1.94
CA PRO A 304 7.72 29.96 2.12
C PRO A 304 8.78 30.58 3.06
N ASP A 305 8.86 31.91 3.15
CA ASP A 305 9.78 32.60 4.05
C ASP A 305 9.52 32.32 5.54
N TYR A 306 8.28 31.96 5.90
CA TYR A 306 7.94 31.57 7.27
C TYR A 306 8.72 30.35 7.70
N PHE A 307 8.90 29.37 6.81
CA PHE A 307 9.68 28.16 7.09
C PHE A 307 11.11 28.52 7.48
N ASN A 308 11.81 29.29 6.64
CA ASN A 308 13.20 29.68 6.84
C ASN A 308 13.41 30.51 8.11
N ALA A 309 12.46 31.35 8.48
CA ALA A 309 12.51 32.11 9.72
C ALA A 309 12.13 31.27 10.94
N GLY A 310 11.18 30.36 10.80
CA GLY A 310 10.70 29.49 11.87
C GLY A 310 11.74 28.47 12.32
N VAL A 311 12.50 27.88 11.41
CA VAL A 311 13.59 26.93 11.76
C VAL A 311 14.72 27.58 12.56
N LYS A 312 14.80 28.93 12.59
CA LYS A 312 15.76 29.72 13.38
C LYS A 312 15.15 30.29 14.67
N SER A 313 13.87 30.03 14.94
CA SER A 313 13.14 30.53 16.11
C SER A 313 13.41 29.68 17.34
N ASP A 314 13.27 30.27 18.52
CA ASP A 314 13.25 29.53 19.80
C ASP A 314 12.07 28.54 19.89
N TRP A 315 11.06 28.71 19.02
CA TRP A 315 9.90 27.83 18.89
C TRP A 315 10.04 26.78 17.78
N ALA A 316 11.23 26.63 17.17
CA ALA A 316 11.43 25.80 15.97
C ALA A 316 10.88 24.37 16.11
N GLU A 317 11.06 23.73 17.27
CA GLU A 317 10.56 22.37 17.48
C GLU A 317 9.03 22.28 17.38
N ALA A 318 8.30 23.17 18.08
CA ALA A 318 6.84 23.19 18.04
C ALA A 318 6.31 23.58 16.65
N LEU A 319 6.97 24.51 15.97
CA LEU A 319 6.66 24.91 14.60
C LEU A 319 6.83 23.75 13.62
N LEU A 320 7.98 23.08 13.64
CA LEU A 320 8.30 21.97 12.74
C LEU A 320 7.35 20.80 12.92
N ILE A 321 6.97 20.47 14.16
CA ILE A 321 6.00 19.40 14.41
C ILE A 321 4.61 19.82 13.88
N GLY A 322 4.13 21.02 14.23
CA GLY A 322 2.82 21.49 13.77
C GLY A 322 2.71 21.60 12.24
N TRP A 323 3.76 22.10 11.58
CA TRP A 323 3.83 22.14 10.11
C TRP A 323 3.93 20.76 9.48
N SER A 324 4.58 19.80 10.14
CA SER A 324 4.61 18.41 9.65
C SER A 324 3.22 17.78 9.70
N GLU A 325 2.51 17.96 10.82
CA GLU A 325 1.14 17.46 10.97
C GLU A 325 0.19 18.11 9.96
N ALA A 326 0.32 19.41 9.73
CA ALA A 326 -0.43 20.12 8.69
C ALA A 326 -0.10 19.60 7.29
N ALA A 327 1.18 19.50 6.94
CA ALA A 327 1.61 19.03 5.62
C ALA A 327 1.12 17.61 5.31
N VAL A 328 1.13 16.72 6.32
CA VAL A 328 0.56 15.37 6.20
C VAL A 328 -0.96 15.43 6.04
N ARG A 329 -1.66 16.20 6.88
CA ARG A 329 -3.12 16.29 6.89
C ARG A 329 -3.68 16.82 5.58
N PHE A 330 -3.06 17.87 5.04
CA PHE A 330 -3.48 18.53 3.80
C PHE A 330 -2.76 17.99 2.55
N GLN A 331 -1.89 16.99 2.70
CA GLN A 331 -1.09 16.40 1.63
C GLN A 331 -0.33 17.46 0.79
N ASP A 332 0.19 18.50 1.44
CA ASP A 332 0.90 19.59 0.76
C ASP A 332 2.31 19.13 0.37
N ALA A 333 2.46 18.73 -0.89
CA ALA A 333 3.70 18.18 -1.43
C ALA A 333 4.90 19.15 -1.29
N LYS A 334 4.66 20.46 -1.40
CA LYS A 334 5.71 21.47 -1.33
C LYS A 334 6.25 21.58 0.10
N TRP A 335 5.37 21.63 1.08
CA TRP A 335 5.75 21.66 2.49
C TRP A 335 6.37 20.36 2.97
N CYS A 336 5.83 19.21 2.53
CA CYS A 336 6.46 17.91 2.78
C CYS A 336 7.90 17.87 2.28
N ALA A 337 8.15 18.35 1.05
CA ALA A 337 9.50 18.40 0.48
C ALA A 337 10.45 19.30 1.29
N LEU A 338 10.01 20.51 1.67
CA LEU A 338 10.80 21.43 2.51
C LEU A 338 11.16 20.83 3.88
N LEU A 339 10.19 20.19 4.53
CA LEU A 339 10.39 19.53 5.83
C LEU A 339 11.33 18.34 5.72
N ILE A 340 11.17 17.50 4.69
CA ILE A 340 12.06 16.36 4.46
C ILE A 340 13.49 16.83 4.19
N GLU A 341 13.68 17.83 3.33
CA GLU A 341 14.99 18.42 3.05
C GLU A 341 15.64 18.92 4.35
N HIS A 342 14.91 19.70 5.15
CA HIS A 342 15.39 20.19 6.43
C HIS A 342 15.77 19.06 7.39
N PHE A 343 14.93 18.03 7.51
CA PHE A 343 15.21 16.88 8.37
C PHE A 343 16.42 16.08 7.90
N MET A 344 16.64 15.93 6.59
CA MET A 344 17.84 15.29 6.05
C MET A 344 19.09 16.12 6.36
N ASP A 345 19.02 17.44 6.28
CA ASP A 345 20.12 18.34 6.67
C ASP A 345 20.42 18.27 8.17
N VAL A 346 19.39 18.21 9.01
CA VAL A 346 19.55 18.03 10.46
C VAL A 346 20.21 16.68 10.74
N ARG A 347 19.80 15.59 10.09
CA ARG A 347 20.40 14.26 10.24
C ARG A 347 21.87 14.23 9.82
N ASN A 348 22.25 14.96 8.77
CA ASN A 348 23.66 15.11 8.35
C ASN A 348 24.51 15.71 9.48
N ARG A 349 23.97 16.68 10.22
CA ARG A 349 24.69 17.38 11.31
C ARG A 349 24.57 16.65 12.65
N GLN A 350 23.45 15.97 12.89
CA GLN A 350 23.06 15.34 14.16
C GLN A 350 22.41 13.97 13.90
N PRO A 351 23.19 12.91 13.61
CA PRO A 351 22.65 11.62 13.20
C PRO A 351 21.73 10.92 14.22
N GLN A 352 21.92 11.23 15.52
CA GLN A 352 21.15 10.64 16.61
C GLN A 352 19.83 11.37 16.92
N ARG A 353 19.57 12.51 16.25
CA ARG A 353 18.36 13.30 16.50
C ARG A 353 17.15 12.61 15.91
N GLN A 354 16.11 12.41 16.72
CA GLN A 354 14.84 11.90 16.24
C GLN A 354 14.17 12.92 15.32
N LEU A 355 13.64 12.43 14.19
CA LEU A 355 12.93 13.21 13.19
C LEU A 355 11.48 12.76 13.20
N PRO A 356 10.61 13.40 14.00
CA PRO A 356 9.20 13.01 14.06
C PRO A 356 8.56 13.16 12.67
N SER A 357 7.60 12.30 12.37
CA SER A 357 6.76 12.36 11.16
C SER A 357 7.46 12.18 9.81
N LEU A 358 8.76 11.88 9.73
CA LEU A 358 9.44 11.66 8.44
C LEU A 358 8.74 10.60 7.57
N GLN A 359 8.34 9.48 8.17
CA GLN A 359 7.62 8.42 7.43
C GLN A 359 6.24 8.87 6.94
N GLU A 360 5.55 9.69 7.74
CA GLU A 360 4.22 10.23 7.40
C GLU A 360 4.33 11.26 6.28
N LEU A 361 5.33 12.13 6.34
CA LEU A 361 5.64 13.10 5.28
C LEU A 361 5.96 12.40 3.96
N ILE A 362 6.76 11.33 3.99
CA ILE A 362 7.06 10.53 2.79
C ILE A 362 5.78 9.91 2.21
N ARG A 363 4.89 9.38 3.06
CA ARG A 363 3.60 8.80 2.63
C ARG A 363 2.61 9.85 2.11
N ALA A 364 2.68 11.08 2.61
CA ALA A 364 1.80 12.18 2.19
C ALA A 364 2.21 12.79 0.84
N MET A 365 3.41 12.52 0.34
CA MET A 365 3.86 13.09 -0.94
C MET A 365 3.35 12.29 -2.15
N PRO A 366 2.83 12.97 -3.19
CA PRO A 366 2.59 12.34 -4.47
C PRO A 366 3.86 11.72 -5.04
N ARG A 367 3.71 10.60 -5.77
CA ARG A 367 4.84 9.85 -6.35
C ARG A 367 5.83 10.74 -7.12
N PRO A 368 5.43 11.65 -8.02
CA PRO A 368 6.39 12.50 -8.73
C PRO A 368 7.22 13.40 -7.80
N ALA A 369 6.64 13.89 -6.71
CA ALA A 369 7.30 14.80 -5.77
C ALA A 369 8.35 14.07 -4.92
N ILE A 370 8.02 12.89 -4.38
CA ILE A 370 8.99 12.09 -3.62
C ILE A 370 10.12 11.58 -4.50
N GLU A 371 9.82 11.19 -5.75
CA GLU A 371 10.85 10.77 -6.71
C GLU A 371 11.80 11.92 -7.04
N ALA A 372 11.29 13.14 -7.26
CA ALA A 372 12.13 14.33 -7.41
C ALA A 372 13.00 14.61 -6.18
N ALA A 373 12.45 14.45 -4.97
CA ALA A 373 13.20 14.62 -3.72
C ALA A 373 14.33 13.58 -3.57
N ILE A 374 14.08 12.32 -3.95
CA ILE A 374 15.11 11.27 -3.99
C ILE A 374 16.24 11.68 -4.95
N VAL A 375 15.92 12.15 -6.15
CA VAL A 375 16.92 12.59 -7.15
C VAL A 375 17.74 13.78 -6.66
N ASP A 376 17.10 14.77 -6.03
CA ASP A 376 17.81 15.89 -5.41
C ASP A 376 18.76 15.40 -4.31
N GLN A 377 18.29 14.50 -3.45
CA GLN A 377 19.09 13.95 -2.38
C GLN A 377 20.25 13.09 -2.88
N LEU A 378 20.13 12.40 -4.03
CA LEU A 378 21.25 11.66 -4.65
C LEU A 378 22.42 12.58 -5.00
N ARG A 379 22.18 13.87 -5.25
CA ARG A 379 23.23 14.87 -5.51
C ARG A 379 23.89 15.39 -4.24
N ARG A 380 23.18 15.37 -3.11
CA ARG A 380 23.65 15.95 -1.83
C ARG A 380 24.23 14.90 -0.87
N SER A 381 23.49 13.83 -0.64
CA SER A 381 23.88 12.69 0.19
C SER A 381 23.21 11.43 -0.34
N PRO A 382 23.94 10.62 -1.13
CA PRO A 382 23.42 9.36 -1.68
C PRO A 382 22.83 8.41 -0.62
N ALA A 383 23.41 8.37 0.59
CA ALA A 383 22.93 7.53 1.70
C ALA A 383 21.51 7.94 2.16
N HIS A 384 21.19 9.23 2.17
CA HIS A 384 19.85 9.71 2.51
C HIS A 384 18.84 9.45 1.39
N ALA A 385 19.25 9.56 0.13
CA ALA A 385 18.38 9.18 -0.98
C ALA A 385 18.00 7.70 -0.91
N LEU A 386 18.95 6.85 -0.51
CA LEU A 386 18.72 5.44 -0.26
C LEU A 386 17.75 5.19 0.91
N ASP A 387 17.88 5.95 2.01
CA ASP A 387 16.95 5.93 3.15
C ASP A 387 15.52 6.35 2.74
N LEU A 388 15.38 7.38 1.91
CA LEU A 388 14.08 7.79 1.36
C LEU A 388 13.47 6.71 0.46
N ALA A 389 14.27 6.09 -0.41
CA ALA A 389 13.82 4.99 -1.26
C ALA A 389 13.40 3.77 -0.43
N LEU A 390 14.12 3.45 0.66
CA LEU A 390 13.81 2.34 1.56
C LEU A 390 12.49 2.51 2.29
N ARG A 391 12.11 3.74 2.62
CA ARG A 391 10.87 4.07 3.36
C ARG A 391 9.61 4.03 2.49
N ARG A 392 9.75 3.89 1.17
CA ARG A 392 8.64 3.72 0.23
C ARG A 392 8.18 2.27 0.18
N THR A 393 6.88 2.01 0.27
CA THR A 393 6.34 0.66 0.06
C THR A 393 6.13 0.35 -1.42
N GLU A 394 5.86 1.38 -2.22
CA GLU A 394 5.58 1.27 -3.65
C GLU A 394 6.84 0.98 -4.50
N ARG A 395 6.60 0.50 -5.72
CA ARG A 395 7.61 0.32 -6.77
C ARG A 395 8.23 1.66 -7.18
N LEU A 396 9.54 1.65 -7.42
CA LEU A 396 10.30 2.77 -7.92
C LEU A 396 10.10 2.90 -9.43
N SER A 397 10.08 4.12 -9.95
CA SER A 397 10.02 4.34 -11.40
C SER A 397 11.32 3.91 -12.11
N PRO A 398 11.29 3.73 -13.44
CA PRO A 398 12.49 3.50 -14.24
C PRO A 398 13.58 4.54 -14.00
N HIS A 399 13.21 5.82 -13.91
CA HIS A 399 14.15 6.91 -13.71
C HIS A 399 14.87 6.82 -12.36
N ILE A 400 14.14 6.55 -11.27
CA ILE A 400 14.73 6.41 -9.94
C ILE A 400 15.59 5.16 -9.85
N SER A 401 15.12 4.05 -10.41
CA SER A 401 15.88 2.80 -10.44
C SER A 401 17.21 2.99 -11.15
N ALA A 402 17.22 3.67 -12.30
CA ALA A 402 18.44 3.99 -13.04
C ALA A 402 19.36 4.96 -12.28
N ALA A 403 18.79 5.97 -11.60
CA ALA A 403 19.57 6.93 -10.81
C ALA A 403 20.27 6.27 -9.60
N LEU A 404 19.56 5.38 -8.90
CA LEU A 404 20.13 4.57 -7.81
C LEU A 404 21.20 3.61 -8.34
N MET A 405 20.96 3.00 -9.51
CA MET A 405 21.92 2.13 -10.17
C MET A 405 23.23 2.86 -10.49
N GLY A 406 23.14 4.07 -11.07
CA GLY A 406 24.31 4.90 -11.33
C GLY A 406 25.08 5.32 -10.07
N GLN A 407 24.40 5.50 -8.93
CA GLN A 407 25.08 5.73 -7.64
C GLN A 407 25.73 4.47 -7.08
N LEU A 408 25.11 3.30 -7.25
CA LEU A 408 25.72 2.02 -6.89
C LEU A 408 27.01 1.79 -7.69
N GLU A 409 26.99 2.03 -9.00
CA GLU A 409 28.21 1.94 -9.83
C GLU A 409 29.35 2.81 -9.29
N ARG A 410 29.05 4.06 -8.92
CA ARG A 410 30.02 4.96 -8.29
C ARG A 410 30.47 4.45 -6.92
N ALA A 411 29.54 3.98 -6.10
CA ALA A 411 29.84 3.48 -4.75
C ALA A 411 30.86 2.33 -4.78
N LEU A 412 30.79 1.44 -5.77
CA LEU A 412 31.75 0.34 -5.93
C LEU A 412 33.15 0.78 -6.35
N THR A 413 33.33 2.02 -6.80
CA THR A 413 34.66 2.60 -7.07
C THR A 413 35.31 3.24 -5.85
N VAL A 414 34.54 3.52 -4.80
CA VAL A 414 35.02 4.14 -3.56
C VAL A 414 35.76 3.11 -2.71
N ARG A 415 36.90 3.45 -2.10
CA ARG A 415 37.72 2.52 -1.30
C ARG A 415 37.12 2.09 0.05
N ASP A 416 35.92 2.55 0.38
CA ASP A 416 35.25 2.26 1.65
C ASP A 416 34.39 1.00 1.51
N ALA A 417 34.85 -0.10 2.09
CA ALA A 417 34.15 -1.39 2.04
C ALA A 417 32.78 -1.35 2.75
N THR A 418 32.65 -0.60 3.85
CA THR A 418 31.37 -0.48 4.58
C THR A 418 30.35 0.24 3.71
N TYR A 419 30.78 1.30 3.04
CA TYR A 419 29.93 2.05 2.11
C TYR A 419 29.49 1.18 0.92
N GLN A 420 30.39 0.42 0.31
CA GLN A 420 30.06 -0.55 -0.74
C GLN A 420 29.04 -1.60 -0.27
N GLN A 421 29.27 -2.17 0.93
CA GLN A 421 28.39 -3.15 1.56
C GLN A 421 26.99 -2.61 1.78
N GLN A 422 26.87 -1.40 2.32
CA GLN A 422 25.59 -0.75 2.53
C GLN A 422 24.80 -0.62 1.22
N TRP A 423 25.45 -0.15 0.15
CA TRP A 423 24.79 0.06 -1.14
C TRP A 423 24.32 -1.25 -1.80
N ILE A 424 25.20 -2.25 -1.91
CA ILE A 424 24.84 -3.55 -2.50
C ILE A 424 23.75 -4.21 -1.68
N TYR A 425 23.92 -4.32 -0.36
CA TYR A 425 22.94 -5.00 0.49
C TYR A 425 21.57 -4.33 0.41
N THR A 426 21.55 -3.00 0.37
CA THR A 426 20.29 -2.28 0.26
C THR A 426 19.61 -2.50 -1.08
N MET A 427 20.36 -2.38 -2.18
CA MET A 427 19.82 -2.55 -3.54
C MET A 427 19.35 -3.99 -3.78
N THR A 428 20.16 -4.97 -3.40
CA THR A 428 19.94 -6.39 -3.72
C THR A 428 19.08 -7.12 -2.68
N GLY A 429 19.07 -6.66 -1.43
CA GLY A 429 18.32 -7.27 -0.32
C GLY A 429 16.96 -6.61 -0.10
N TYR A 430 16.93 -5.27 -0.02
CA TYR A 430 15.72 -4.55 0.38
C TYR A 430 14.95 -3.93 -0.78
N LEU A 431 15.63 -3.54 -1.88
CA LEU A 431 14.99 -2.89 -3.02
C LEU A 431 14.71 -3.82 -4.21
N LYS A 432 15.16 -5.09 -4.17
CA LYS A 432 15.05 -6.04 -5.30
C LYS A 432 13.65 -6.18 -5.92
N THR A 433 12.59 -6.13 -5.12
CA THR A 433 11.18 -6.22 -5.56
C THR A 433 10.58 -4.87 -5.92
N ARG A 434 11.24 -3.77 -5.54
CA ARG A 434 10.79 -2.39 -5.78
C ARG A 434 11.48 -1.73 -6.95
N LEU A 435 12.69 -2.15 -7.32
CA LEU A 435 13.43 -1.66 -8.48
C LEU A 435 12.67 -1.99 -9.77
N ASP A 436 12.71 -1.09 -10.74
CA ASP A 436 12.10 -1.27 -12.04
C ASP A 436 12.95 -2.22 -12.92
N PRO A 437 12.37 -3.25 -13.57
CA PRO A 437 13.14 -4.20 -14.38
C PRO A 437 13.90 -3.60 -15.57
N SER A 438 13.62 -2.36 -15.98
CA SER A 438 14.36 -1.67 -17.05
C SER A 438 15.86 -1.50 -16.76
N ILE A 439 16.30 -1.57 -15.49
CA ILE A 439 17.72 -1.48 -15.14
C ILE A 439 18.49 -2.79 -15.35
N LEU A 440 17.83 -3.89 -15.73
CA LEU A 440 18.45 -5.20 -15.87
C LEU A 440 19.76 -5.19 -16.69
N PRO A 441 19.85 -4.54 -17.87
CA PRO A 441 21.09 -4.51 -18.63
C PRO A 441 22.27 -3.86 -17.87
N GLN A 442 21.98 -2.84 -17.05
CA GLN A 442 22.98 -2.16 -16.22
C GLN A 442 23.46 -3.07 -15.07
N VAL A 443 22.54 -3.80 -14.45
CA VAL A 443 22.84 -4.75 -13.36
C VAL A 443 23.74 -5.88 -13.87
N VAL A 444 23.42 -6.48 -15.02
CA VAL A 444 24.23 -7.54 -15.65
C VAL A 444 25.64 -7.02 -15.95
N ALA A 445 25.73 -5.86 -16.62
CA ALA A 445 27.02 -5.27 -16.96
C ALA A 445 27.87 -4.94 -15.73
N LEU A 446 27.26 -4.46 -14.63
CA LEU A 446 27.99 -4.22 -13.39
C LEU A 446 28.42 -5.51 -12.69
N ALA A 447 27.62 -6.58 -12.76
CA ALA A 447 27.99 -7.89 -12.23
C ALA A 447 29.25 -8.43 -12.93
N ASP A 448 29.30 -8.34 -14.26
CA ASP A 448 30.44 -8.77 -15.07
C ASP A 448 31.70 -7.96 -14.75
N ARG A 449 31.59 -6.63 -14.68
CA ARG A 449 32.71 -5.76 -14.27
C ARG A 449 33.21 -6.07 -12.87
N SER A 450 32.29 -6.36 -11.94
CA SER A 450 32.65 -6.73 -10.56
C SER A 450 33.40 -8.07 -10.51
N ALA A 451 33.00 -9.04 -11.34
CA ALA A 451 33.72 -10.30 -11.48
C ALA A 451 35.13 -10.09 -12.05
N GLN A 452 35.26 -9.27 -13.10
CA GLN A 452 36.57 -8.94 -13.72
C GLN A 452 37.50 -8.21 -12.74
N ALA A 453 36.95 -7.41 -11.82
CA ALA A 453 37.67 -6.74 -10.76
C ALA A 453 37.96 -7.63 -9.53
N ALA A 454 37.71 -8.93 -9.61
CA ALA A 454 37.84 -9.90 -8.50
C ALA A 454 37.01 -9.54 -7.25
N ASN A 455 35.90 -8.81 -7.41
CA ASN A 455 34.92 -8.55 -6.35
C ASN A 455 33.77 -9.57 -6.43
N GLU A 456 34.05 -10.81 -6.02
CA GLU A 456 33.14 -11.95 -6.14
C GLU A 456 31.82 -11.73 -5.39
N TRP A 457 31.89 -11.18 -4.18
CA TRP A 457 30.71 -10.94 -3.36
C TRP A 457 29.75 -9.94 -4.03
N ALA A 458 30.27 -8.84 -4.60
CA ALA A 458 29.45 -7.89 -5.34
C ALA A 458 28.84 -8.51 -6.59
N SER A 459 29.65 -9.25 -7.35
CA SER A 459 29.19 -9.96 -8.56
C SER A 459 28.04 -10.92 -8.25
N GLN A 460 28.17 -11.79 -7.24
CA GLN A 460 27.12 -12.73 -6.85
C GLN A 460 25.83 -12.05 -6.37
N ALA A 461 25.95 -10.93 -5.63
CA ALA A 461 24.79 -10.16 -5.21
C ALA A 461 24.04 -9.54 -6.40
N LEU A 462 24.79 -8.99 -7.37
CA LEU A 462 24.23 -8.40 -8.59
C LEU A 462 23.62 -9.45 -9.53
N GLN A 463 24.22 -10.63 -9.64
CA GLN A 463 23.65 -11.75 -10.42
C GLN A 463 22.29 -12.21 -9.85
N ARG A 464 22.16 -12.28 -8.52
CA ARG A 464 20.87 -12.59 -7.88
C ARG A 464 19.82 -11.52 -8.14
N LEU A 465 20.23 -10.24 -8.11
CA LEU A 465 19.36 -9.14 -8.49
C LEU A 465 18.94 -9.23 -9.97
N ALA A 466 19.88 -9.52 -10.88
CA ALA A 466 19.60 -9.70 -12.30
C ALA A 466 18.55 -10.80 -12.53
N ALA A 467 18.72 -11.99 -11.94
CA ALA A 467 17.75 -13.08 -12.01
C ALA A 467 16.35 -12.66 -11.50
N THR A 468 16.30 -11.88 -10.41
CA THR A 468 15.03 -11.34 -9.88
C THR A 468 14.37 -10.39 -10.89
N LEU A 469 15.13 -9.47 -11.49
CA LEU A 469 14.61 -8.52 -12.47
C LEU A 469 14.22 -9.20 -13.79
N GLU A 470 14.95 -10.23 -14.22
CA GLU A 470 14.62 -11.07 -15.38
C GLU A 470 13.26 -11.77 -15.21
N TYR A 471 13.06 -12.40 -14.06
CA TYR A 471 11.80 -13.06 -13.72
C TYR A 471 10.63 -12.08 -13.79
N ARG A 472 10.78 -10.90 -13.15
CA ARG A 472 9.76 -9.84 -13.12
C ARG A 472 9.51 -9.22 -14.50
N ALA A 473 10.55 -9.00 -15.30
CA ALA A 473 10.40 -8.52 -16.68
C ALA A 473 9.65 -9.52 -17.57
N ALA A 474 9.93 -10.82 -17.42
CA ALA A 474 9.22 -11.87 -18.15
C ALA A 474 7.74 -11.91 -17.75
N MET A 475 7.45 -11.89 -16.44
CA MET A 475 6.09 -11.82 -15.91
C MET A 475 5.30 -10.64 -16.47
N ALA A 476 5.86 -9.43 -16.44
CA ALA A 476 5.19 -8.25 -16.97
C ALA A 476 4.90 -8.37 -18.48
N ARG A 477 5.83 -8.88 -19.28
CA ARG A 477 5.61 -9.10 -20.71
C ARG A 477 4.48 -10.08 -20.99
N GLU A 478 4.39 -11.17 -20.23
CA GLU A 478 3.35 -12.19 -20.39
C GLU A 478 1.95 -11.67 -20.04
N ILE A 479 1.86 -10.77 -19.06
CA ILE A 479 0.58 -10.14 -18.68
C ILE A 479 0.17 -9.10 -19.71
N LEU A 480 1.12 -8.31 -20.23
CA LEU A 480 0.84 -7.22 -21.16
C LEU A 480 0.59 -7.70 -22.60
N SER A 481 1.11 -8.88 -22.99
CA SER A 481 0.73 -9.56 -24.24
C SER A 481 -0.72 -9.97 -24.23
#